data_AF-A0A965HNY2-F1
#
_entry.id   AF-A0A965HNY2-F1
#
_cell.length_a   1.000
_cell.length_b   1.000
_cell.length_c   1.000
_cell.angle_alpha   90.00
_cell.angle_beta   90.00
_cell.angle_gamma   90.00
#
_symmetry.space_group_name_H-M   'P 1'
#
loop_
_entity.id
_entity.type
_entity.pdbx_description
1 polymer ?
#
loop_
_entity_poly.entity_id
_entity_poly.type
_entity_poly.pdbx_seq_one_letter_code
_entity_poly.pdbx_strand_id
1 'polypeptide(L)' 'MAEESDLERTEDPTPKRLQDARDRGQVPRSRELSTFAELLTGSAVIL' A
#
# COMPACT_ATOMS: atom_id res chain seq x y z
N MET A 1 -14.91 18.52 -1.81
CA MET A 1 -13.98 19.31 -0.99
C MET A 1 -13.97 18.74 0.42
N ALA A 2 -13.19 17.68 0.65
CA ALA A 2 -12.95 17.07 1.97
C ALA A 2 -11.56 16.42 2.06
N GLU A 3 -10.66 16.74 1.12
CA GLU A 3 -9.37 16.05 0.95
C GLU A 3 -8.18 16.90 1.45
N GLU A 4 -8.43 18.16 1.80
CA GLU A 4 -7.39 19.11 2.19
C GLU A 4 -7.00 19.01 3.68
N SER A 5 -7.88 18.45 4.52
CA SER A 5 -7.68 18.42 5.98
C SER A 5 -6.74 17.33 6.51
N ASP A 6 -6.54 16.24 5.77
CA ASP A 6 -5.68 15.12 6.23
C ASP A 6 -4.20 15.31 5.83
N LEU A 7 -3.90 16.24 4.92
CA LEU A 7 -2.56 16.51 4.42
C LEU A 7 -1.71 17.39 5.35
N GLU A 8 -2.34 18.12 6.28
CA GLU A 8 -1.66 18.98 7.26
C GLU A 8 -1.47 18.31 8.64
N ARG A 9 -1.93 17.06 8.79
CA ARG A 9 -1.87 16.32 10.04
C ARG A 9 -0.47 15.74 10.23
N THR A 10 0.23 16.16 11.28
CA THR A 10 1.62 15.77 11.53
C THR A 10 1.76 14.60 12.51
N GLU A 11 0.68 14.26 13.24
CA GLU A 11 0.67 13.07 14.08
C GLU A 11 0.49 11.77 13.28
N ASP A 12 1.11 10.70 13.79
CA ASP A 12 0.94 9.37 13.22
C ASP A 12 -0.53 8.88 13.33
N PRO A 13 -1.00 8.08 12.35
CA PRO A 13 -2.33 7.49 12.40
C PRO A 13 -2.46 6.50 13.57
N THR A 14 -3.63 6.50 14.20
CA THR A 14 -3.94 5.55 15.28
C THR A 14 -4.02 4.10 14.77
N PRO A 15 -3.85 3.09 15.64
CA PRO A 15 -3.94 1.68 15.24
C PRO A 15 -5.25 1.31 14.52
N LYS A 16 -6.39 1.85 15.00
CA LYS A 16 -7.71 1.64 14.36
C LYS A 16 -7.73 2.19 12.93
N ARG A 17 -7.20 3.40 12.71
CA ARG A 17 -7.16 4.02 11.38
C ARG A 17 -6.28 3.24 10.40
N LEU A 18 -5.16 2.68 10.88
CA LEU A 18 -4.31 1.79 10.07
C LEU A 18 -5.04 0.50 9.68
N GLN A 19 -5.81 -0.08 10.60
CA GLN A 19 -6.64 -1.26 10.31
C GLN A 19 -7.71 -0.93 9.26
N ASP A 20 -8.49 0.12 9.49
CA ASP A 20 -9.55 0.52 8.56
C ASP A 20 -8.97 0.85 7.16
N ALA A 21 -7.76 1.42 7.08
CA ALA A 21 -7.08 1.68 5.81
C ALA A 21 -6.74 0.38 5.06
N ARG A 22 -6.22 -0.63 5.77
CA ARG A 22 -5.94 -1.96 5.19
C ARG A 22 -7.22 -2.65 4.73
N ASP A 23 -8.29 -2.58 5.52
CA ASP A 23 -9.59 -3.19 5.18
C ASP A 23 -10.23 -2.55 3.94
N ARG A 24 -9.98 -1.24 3.74
CA ARG A 24 -10.35 -0.53 2.49
C ARG A 24 -9.41 -0.84 1.31
N GLY A 25 -8.42 -1.71 1.47
CA GLY A 25 -7.46 -2.05 0.43
C GLY A 25 -6.37 -1.01 0.21
N GLN A 26 -6.18 -0.04 1.11
CA GLN A 26 -5.04 0.87 1.08
C GLN A 26 -3.78 0.14 1.55
N VAL A 27 -3.30 -0.78 0.71
CA VAL A 27 -2.04 -1.48 0.90
C VAL A 27 -0.89 -0.67 0.30
N PRO A 28 0.28 -0.59 0.96
CA PRO A 28 1.45 0.03 0.37
C PRO A 28 1.81 -0.65 -0.96
N ARG A 29 1.91 0.14 -2.03
CA ARG A 29 2.39 -0.34 -3.33
C ARG A 29 3.71 0.33 -3.66
N SER A 30 4.74 -0.46 -3.93
CA SER A 30 5.96 0.04 -4.55
C SER A 30 6.03 -0.41 -6.01
N ARG A 31 6.66 0.43 -6.84
CA ARG A 31 6.85 0.13 -8.26
C ARG A 31 7.79 -1.08 -8.44
N GLU A 32 8.81 -1.18 -7.60
CA GLU A 32 9.79 -2.27 -7.63
C GLU A 32 9.21 -3.60 -7.18
N LEU A 33 8.27 -3.61 -6.22
CA LEU A 33 7.61 -4.84 -5.76
C LEU A 33 6.83 -5.51 -6.90
N SER A 34 6.23 -4.73 -7.79
CA SER A 34 5.49 -5.25 -8.93
C SER A 34 6.44 -5.96 -9.92
N THR A 35 7.56 -5.30 -10.27
CA THR A 35 8.60 -5.90 -11.12
C THR A 35 9.20 -7.15 -10.48
N PHE A 36 9.45 -7.13 -9.18
CA PHE A 36 9.96 -8.30 -8.46
C PHE A 36 8.98 -9.48 -8.52
N ALA A 37 7.69 -9.25 -8.30
CA ALA A 37 6.66 -10.29 -8.39
C ALA A 37 6.54 -10.88 -9.81
N GLU A 38 6.66 -10.06 -10.85
CA GLU A 38 6.70 -10.54 -12.24
C GLU A 38 7.91 -11.42 -12.51
N LEU A 39 9.10 -11.01 -12.06
CA LEU A 39 10.32 -11.82 -12.20
C LEU A 39 10.20 -13.18 -11.50
N LEU A 40 9.70 -13.20 -10.26
CA LEU A 40 9.46 -14.44 -9.53
C LEU A 40 8.46 -15.34 -10.27
N THR A 41 7.33 -14.77 -10.69
CA THR A 41 6.30 -15.52 -11.42
C THR A 41 6.86 -16.11 -12.72
N GLY A 42 7.58 -15.31 -13.50
CA GLY A 42 8.23 -15.78 -14.72
C GLY A 42 9.24 -16.90 -14.47
N SER A 43 10.07 -16.76 -13.43
CA SER A 43 11.04 -17.79 -13.06
C SER A 43 10.39 -19.09 -12.57
N ALA A 44 9.30 -18.99 -11.82
CA ALA A 44 8.56 -20.15 -11.29
C ALA A 44 7.75 -20.89 -12.37
N VAL A 45 7.37 -20.22 -13.46
CA VAL A 45 6.64 -20.85 -14.58
C VAL A 45 7.58 -21.59 -15.54
N ILE A 46 8.85 -21.16 -15.65
CA ILE A 46 9.84 -21.76 -16.55
C ILE A 46 10.50 -23.01 -15.95
N LEU A 47 10.60 -23.10 -14.62
CA LEU A 47 11.13 -24.26 -13.89
C LEU A 47 10.08 -25.35 -13.69
#